data_AF-A0AAI9X2H9-F1
#
_entry.id   AF-A0AAI9X2H9-F1
#
_cell.length_a   1.000
_cell.length_b   1.000
_cell.length_c   1.000
_cell.angle_alpha   90.00
_cell.angle_beta   90.00
_cell.angle_gamma   90.00
#
_symmetry.space_group_name_H-M   'P 1'
#
loop_
_entity.id
_entity.type
_entity.pdbx_description
1 polymer ?
#
loop_
_entity_poly.entity_id
_entity_poly.type
_entity_poly.pdbx_seq_one_letter_code
_entity_poly.pdbx_strand_id
1 'polypeptide(L)'
;MDIDDILASVDRGPGASPESAALDHQLLTRFWVAERAVSEVLPWPAPLMERIMDRVRIQIETIEDIAASSDTTLPTTANTHNPNLNLRLSILQTDLARSQYIVRSLLRARLAKITKYSMHYLVLLASRNKNPLASQTQSTASSQNPNQQPEDSVPDISELTDLAPLSEPESSFLHAHQTLLAGHYAGSFMGAFPRQLRRLDDNAGGTSMIQGPELREVVFVRCLGAEVPVVVGGEEEQYETGVTMRMGGV
;
A
#
# COMPACT_ATOMS: atom_id res chain seq x y z
N MET A 1 -43.40 2.45 -3.24
CA MET A 1 -42.00 2.69 -2.84
C MET A 1 -41.49 3.76 -3.76
N ASP A 2 -41.12 4.89 -3.20
CA ASP A 2 -40.46 5.96 -3.93
C ASP A 2 -38.97 5.63 -4.07
N ILE A 3 -38.28 6.31 -4.98
CA ILE A 3 -36.85 6.08 -5.22
C ILE A 3 -36.02 6.30 -3.93
N ASP A 4 -36.49 7.19 -3.06
CA ASP A 4 -35.90 7.49 -1.76
C ASP A 4 -35.93 6.28 -0.81
N ASP A 5 -36.98 5.44 -0.87
CA ASP A 5 -37.06 4.21 -0.09
C ASP A 5 -35.99 3.20 -0.54
N ILE A 6 -35.72 3.16 -1.84
CA ILE A 6 -34.72 2.26 -2.45
C ILE A 6 -33.32 2.73 -2.06
N LEU A 7 -33.03 4.04 -2.16
CA LEU A 7 -31.76 4.62 -1.76
C LEU A 7 -31.50 4.41 -0.25
N ALA A 8 -32.51 4.64 0.58
CA ALA A 8 -32.43 4.38 2.02
C ALA A 8 -32.22 2.90 2.35
N SER A 9 -32.66 1.96 1.48
CA SER A 9 -32.42 0.53 1.66
C SER A 9 -31.00 0.09 1.27
N VAL A 10 -30.36 0.83 0.36
CA VAL A 10 -28.96 0.61 -0.05
C VAL A 10 -28.00 1.14 1.02
N ASP A 11 -28.28 2.32 1.58
CA ASP A 11 -27.44 2.92 2.62
C ASP A 11 -27.42 2.09 3.93
N ARG A 12 -28.46 1.30 4.20
CA ARG A 12 -28.58 0.47 5.41
C ARG A 12 -28.04 -0.96 5.25
N GLY A 13 -26.97 -1.13 4.47
CA GLY A 13 -26.33 -2.44 4.28
C GLY A 13 -25.91 -3.13 5.61
N PRO A 14 -25.73 -4.46 5.63
CA PRO A 14 -25.46 -5.18 6.87
C PRO A 14 -24.06 -4.85 7.41
N GLY A 15 -23.98 -4.57 8.72
CA GLY A 15 -22.73 -4.71 9.48
C GLY A 15 -22.02 -3.43 9.96
N ALA A 16 -22.43 -2.23 9.57
CA ALA A 16 -21.98 -0.99 10.25
C ALA A 16 -22.95 0.17 10.02
N SER A 17 -22.79 1.25 10.80
CA SER A 17 -23.52 2.49 10.53
C SER A 17 -23.17 3.00 9.12
N PRO A 18 -24.16 3.51 8.35
CA PRO A 18 -23.91 4.13 7.03
C PRO A 18 -22.83 5.21 7.09
N GLU A 19 -22.81 5.96 8.19
CA GLU A 19 -21.80 6.99 8.47
C GLU A 19 -20.38 6.43 8.50
N SER A 20 -20.19 5.22 9.07
CA SER A 20 -18.89 4.56 9.11
C SER A 20 -18.43 4.07 7.73
N ALA A 21 -19.35 3.58 6.89
CA ALA A 21 -19.02 3.11 5.54
C ALA A 21 -18.62 4.28 4.61
N ALA A 22 -19.38 5.38 4.64
CA ALA A 22 -19.07 6.58 3.88
C ALA A 22 -17.72 7.19 4.32
N LEU A 23 -17.46 7.22 5.64
CA LEU A 23 -16.20 7.70 6.20
C LEU A 23 -15.03 6.82 5.73
N ASP A 24 -15.13 5.49 5.85
CA ASP A 24 -14.07 4.57 5.41
C ASP A 24 -13.77 4.73 3.92
N HIS A 25 -14.79 4.88 3.07
CA HIS A 25 -14.60 5.15 1.63
C HIS A 25 -13.90 6.49 1.37
N GLN A 26 -14.24 7.53 2.12
CA GLN A 26 -13.54 8.83 2.03
C GLN A 26 -12.07 8.71 2.46
N LEU A 27 -11.78 7.99 3.54
CA LEU A 27 -10.40 7.74 3.99
C LEU A 27 -9.61 6.94 2.96
N LEU A 28 -10.21 5.89 2.41
CA LEU A 28 -9.60 5.07 1.36
C LEU A 28 -9.27 5.92 0.12
N THR A 29 -10.20 6.77 -0.31
CA THR A 29 -9.98 7.66 -1.46
C THR A 29 -8.86 8.68 -1.17
N ARG A 30 -8.84 9.25 0.04
CA ARG A 30 -7.76 10.18 0.45
C ARG A 30 -6.41 9.50 0.47
N PHE A 31 -6.33 8.30 1.06
CA PHE A 31 -5.10 7.53 1.10
C PHE A 31 -4.65 7.14 -0.32
N TRP A 32 -5.58 6.73 -1.18
CA TRP A 32 -5.30 6.42 -2.58
C TRP A 32 -4.74 7.62 -3.35
N VAL A 33 -5.29 8.82 -3.17
CA VAL A 33 -4.75 10.04 -3.79
C VAL A 33 -3.38 10.38 -3.23
N ALA A 34 -3.20 10.33 -1.91
CA ALA A 34 -1.93 10.62 -1.25
C ALA A 34 -0.81 9.65 -1.70
N GLU A 35 -1.11 8.35 -1.74
CA GLU A 35 -0.18 7.32 -2.20
C GLU A 35 0.24 7.57 -3.65
N ARG A 36 -0.62 8.12 -4.51
CA ARG A 36 -0.23 8.44 -5.90
C ARG A 36 0.56 9.73 -6.04
N ALA A 37 0.47 10.63 -5.07
CA ALA A 37 1.07 11.96 -5.11
C ALA A 37 2.49 12.01 -4.55
N VAL A 38 2.91 10.98 -3.79
CA VAL A 38 4.20 10.94 -3.09
C VAL A 38 5.10 9.86 -3.71
N SER A 39 6.41 10.10 -3.81
CA SER A 39 7.38 9.11 -4.33
C SER A 39 7.68 7.94 -3.38
N GLU A 40 7.69 8.19 -2.07
CA GLU A 40 7.84 7.13 -1.06
C GLU A 40 6.54 6.34 -0.84
N VAL A 41 6.67 5.13 -0.28
CA VAL A 41 5.54 4.27 0.09
C VAL A 41 5.00 4.75 1.44
N LEU A 42 3.72 5.10 1.50
CA LEU A 42 3.09 5.54 2.74
C LEU A 42 2.90 4.37 3.72
N PRO A 43 2.77 4.62 5.04
CA PRO A 43 2.48 3.56 6.01
C PRO A 43 1.18 2.82 5.69
N TRP A 44 1.23 1.49 5.70
CA TRP A 44 0.08 0.64 5.45
C TRP A 44 -1.04 0.88 6.49
N PRO A 45 -2.24 1.32 6.08
CA PRO A 45 -3.34 1.61 7.00
C PRO A 45 -4.12 0.33 7.32
N ALA A 46 -3.50 -0.62 8.03
CA ALA A 46 -4.06 -1.95 8.30
C ALA A 46 -5.53 -1.92 8.80
N PRO A 47 -5.89 -1.12 9.83
CA PRO A 47 -7.24 -1.15 10.38
C PRO A 47 -8.30 -0.66 9.37
N LEU A 48 -7.94 0.28 8.49
CA LEU A 48 -8.85 0.77 7.46
C LEU A 48 -9.02 -0.29 6.36
N MET A 49 -7.92 -0.90 5.93
CA MET A 49 -7.97 -1.89 4.86
C MET A 49 -8.75 -3.14 5.28
N GLU A 50 -8.56 -3.61 6.52
CA GLU A 50 -9.34 -4.73 7.07
C GLU A 50 -10.84 -4.45 7.00
N ARG A 51 -11.30 -3.29 7.51
CA ARG A 51 -12.71 -2.90 7.43
C ARG A 51 -13.23 -2.81 6.00
N ILE A 52 -12.45 -2.23 5.08
CA ILE A 52 -12.84 -2.11 3.67
C ILE A 52 -12.96 -3.50 3.03
N MET A 53 -12.00 -4.40 3.27
CA MET A 53 -12.01 -5.75 2.72
C MET A 53 -13.18 -6.58 3.26
N ASP A 54 -13.47 -6.47 4.55
CA ASP A 54 -14.65 -7.12 5.17
C ASP A 54 -15.95 -6.61 4.55
N ARG A 55 -16.08 -5.28 4.35
CA ARG A 55 -17.25 -4.69 3.67
C ARG A 55 -17.39 -5.17 2.23
N VAL A 56 -16.29 -5.20 1.48
CA VAL A 56 -16.28 -5.71 0.10
C VAL A 56 -16.74 -7.16 0.07
N ARG A 57 -16.27 -8.00 1.01
CA ARG A 57 -16.70 -9.40 1.14
C ARG A 57 -18.19 -9.52 1.40
N ILE A 58 -18.71 -8.80 2.40
CA ILE A 58 -20.14 -8.80 2.74
C ILE A 58 -20.98 -8.29 1.56
N GLN A 59 -20.53 -7.22 0.88
CA GLN A 59 -21.24 -6.66 -0.27
C GLN A 59 -21.32 -7.67 -1.43
N ILE A 60 -20.27 -8.45 -1.68
CA ILE A 60 -20.29 -9.55 -2.66
C ILE A 60 -21.36 -10.59 -2.29
N GLU A 61 -21.37 -11.08 -1.05
CA GLU A 61 -22.36 -12.05 -0.56
C GLU A 61 -23.79 -11.50 -0.71
N THR A 62 -24.04 -10.25 -0.33
CA THR A 62 -25.37 -9.65 -0.49
C THR A 62 -25.81 -9.51 -1.95
N ILE A 63 -24.89 -9.24 -2.87
CA ILE A 63 -25.18 -9.14 -4.31
C ILE A 63 -25.51 -10.52 -4.86
N GLU A 64 -24.76 -11.54 -4.45
CA GLU A 64 -24.98 -12.93 -4.84
C GLU A 64 -26.34 -13.44 -4.34
N ASP A 65 -26.71 -13.15 -3.10
CA ASP A 65 -28.01 -13.51 -2.53
C ASP A 65 -29.19 -12.82 -3.25
N ILE A 66 -29.08 -11.52 -3.50
CA ILE A 66 -30.11 -10.76 -4.23
C ILE A 66 -30.24 -11.29 -5.66
N ALA A 67 -29.12 -11.58 -6.33
CA ALA A 67 -29.11 -12.14 -7.67
C ALA A 67 -29.76 -13.54 -7.70
N ALA A 68 -29.43 -14.43 -6.75
CA ALA A 68 -30.03 -15.76 -6.65
C ALA A 68 -31.55 -15.71 -6.39
N SER A 69 -32.02 -14.74 -5.59
CA SER A 69 -33.45 -14.54 -5.33
C SER A 69 -34.24 -14.05 -6.56
N SER A 70 -33.56 -13.48 -7.55
CA SER A 70 -34.18 -13.01 -8.78
C SER A 70 -34.39 -14.11 -9.84
N ASP A 71 -33.67 -15.24 -9.71
CA ASP A 71 -33.65 -16.34 -10.68
C ASP A 71 -34.61 -17.49 -10.34
N THR A 72 -35.47 -17.32 -9.32
CA THR A 72 -36.44 -18.36 -8.91
C THR A 72 -37.65 -18.41 -9.87
N THR A 73 -37.41 -18.84 -11.10
CA THR A 73 -38.44 -19.09 -12.12
C THR A 73 -39.10 -20.46 -11.90
N LEU A 74 -40.06 -20.53 -10.97
CA LEU A 74 -41.16 -21.48 -11.16
C LEU A 74 -42.11 -20.85 -12.21
N PRO A 75 -42.53 -21.56 -13.27
CA PRO A 75 -43.40 -21.02 -14.31
C PRO A 75 -44.85 -20.98 -13.81
N THR A 76 -45.10 -20.23 -12.75
CA THR A 76 -46.45 -19.91 -12.29
C THR A 76 -46.66 -18.42 -12.43
N THR A 77 -47.15 -18.05 -13.62
CA THR A 77 -48.07 -16.91 -13.85
C THR A 77 -47.81 -15.65 -13.03
N ALA A 78 -46.62 -15.06 -13.14
CA ALA A 78 -46.37 -13.61 -13.10
C ALA A 78 -44.85 -13.42 -13.15
N ASN A 79 -44.32 -13.11 -14.34
CA ASN A 79 -42.99 -12.51 -14.48
C ASN A 79 -43.06 -11.13 -13.81
N THR A 80 -42.95 -11.11 -12.49
CA THR A 80 -42.94 -9.89 -11.69
C THR A 80 -41.53 -9.32 -11.79
N HIS A 81 -41.21 -8.74 -12.95
CA HIS A 81 -40.03 -7.92 -13.14
C HIS A 81 -40.10 -6.82 -12.09
N ASN A 82 -39.44 -6.99 -10.95
CA ASN A 82 -39.39 -5.99 -9.88
C ASN A 82 -38.30 -4.97 -10.27
N PRO A 83 -38.65 -3.84 -10.94
CA PRO A 83 -37.63 -2.87 -11.38
C PRO A 83 -36.81 -2.34 -10.21
N ASN A 84 -37.39 -2.33 -9.00
CA ASN A 84 -36.72 -1.92 -7.77
C ASN A 84 -35.57 -2.85 -7.36
N LEU A 85 -35.71 -4.17 -7.57
CA LEU A 85 -34.64 -5.14 -7.28
C LEU A 85 -33.50 -5.01 -8.30
N ASN A 86 -33.84 -4.88 -9.58
CA ASN A 86 -32.86 -4.67 -10.64
C ASN A 86 -32.08 -3.36 -10.46
N LEU A 87 -32.76 -2.27 -10.09
CA LEU A 87 -32.13 -1.00 -9.77
C LEU A 87 -31.20 -1.13 -8.55
N ARG A 88 -31.69 -1.74 -7.47
CA ARG A 88 -30.87 -1.97 -6.25
C ARG A 88 -29.63 -2.79 -6.55
N LEU A 89 -29.76 -3.88 -7.32
CA LEU A 89 -28.64 -4.72 -7.72
C LEU A 89 -27.63 -3.95 -8.56
N SER A 90 -28.10 -3.16 -9.54
CA SER A 90 -27.24 -2.33 -10.39
C SER A 90 -26.47 -1.28 -9.59
N ILE A 91 -27.11 -0.63 -8.60
CA ILE A 91 -26.46 0.34 -7.70
C ILE A 91 -25.37 -0.36 -6.88
N LEU A 92 -25.70 -1.49 -6.22
CA LEU A 92 -24.76 -2.24 -5.39
C LEU A 92 -23.56 -2.76 -6.20
N GLN A 93 -23.80 -3.28 -7.40
CA GLN A 93 -22.74 -3.75 -8.31
C GLN A 93 -21.82 -2.60 -8.75
N THR A 94 -22.40 -1.44 -9.10
CA THR A 94 -21.63 -0.26 -9.50
C THR A 94 -20.77 0.25 -8.33
N ASP A 95 -21.33 0.30 -7.12
CA ASP A 95 -20.61 0.73 -5.94
C ASP A 95 -19.48 -0.24 -5.54
N LEU A 96 -19.75 -1.55 -5.58
CA LEU A 96 -18.74 -2.58 -5.38
C LEU A 96 -17.58 -2.43 -6.38
N ALA A 97 -17.89 -2.23 -7.67
CA ALA A 97 -16.88 -2.06 -8.71
C ALA A 97 -15.99 -0.83 -8.47
N ARG A 98 -16.57 0.28 -7.98
CA ARG A 98 -15.82 1.50 -7.61
C ARG A 98 -14.87 1.24 -6.44
N SER A 99 -15.34 0.58 -5.38
CA SER A 99 -14.51 0.23 -4.22
C SER A 99 -13.37 -0.73 -4.61
N GLN A 100 -13.67 -1.78 -5.38
CA GLN A 100 -12.66 -2.71 -5.90
C GLN A 100 -11.65 -2.04 -6.82
N TYR A 101 -12.08 -1.08 -7.64
CA TYR A 101 -11.18 -0.31 -8.48
C TYR A 101 -10.16 0.48 -7.65
N ILE A 102 -10.62 1.20 -6.62
CA ILE A 102 -9.74 1.99 -5.75
C ILE A 102 -8.74 1.09 -5.02
N VAL A 103 -9.20 -0.01 -4.41
CA VAL A 103 -8.32 -0.98 -3.72
C VAL A 103 -7.26 -1.53 -4.67
N ARG A 104 -7.65 -1.98 -5.86
CA ARG A 104 -6.71 -2.54 -6.84
C ARG A 104 -5.75 -1.49 -7.39
N SER A 105 -6.22 -0.26 -7.59
CA SER A 105 -5.40 0.87 -8.04
C SER A 105 -4.35 1.25 -6.98
N LEU A 106 -4.76 1.29 -5.71
CA LEU A 106 -3.87 1.52 -4.57
C LEU A 106 -2.77 0.46 -4.48
N LEU A 107 -3.15 -0.83 -4.49
CA LEU A 107 -2.19 -1.94 -4.41
C LEU A 107 -1.20 -1.92 -5.57
N ARG A 108 -1.65 -1.63 -6.80
CA ARG A 108 -0.75 -1.49 -7.95
C ARG A 108 0.23 -0.34 -7.80
N ALA A 109 -0.21 0.81 -7.30
CA ALA A 109 0.66 1.96 -7.08
C ALA A 109 1.73 1.63 -6.03
N ARG A 110 1.34 0.98 -4.93
CA ARG A 110 2.27 0.55 -3.86
C ARG A 110 3.27 -0.47 -4.36
N LEU A 111 2.82 -1.54 -5.02
CA LEU A 111 3.70 -2.58 -5.57
C LEU A 111 4.72 -1.99 -6.56
N ALA A 112 4.31 -1.03 -7.40
CA ALA A 112 5.23 -0.38 -8.33
C ALA A 112 6.34 0.42 -7.64
N LYS A 113 6.04 1.09 -6.51
CA LYS A 113 7.06 1.79 -5.72
C LYS A 113 7.97 0.82 -4.95
N ILE A 114 7.39 -0.24 -4.38
CA ILE A 114 8.12 -1.27 -3.63
C ILE A 114 9.12 -1.97 -4.54
N THR A 115 8.71 -2.36 -5.75
CA THR A 115 9.62 -3.02 -6.70
C THR A 115 10.67 -2.06 -7.27
N LYS A 116 10.35 -0.77 -7.43
CA LYS A 116 11.32 0.24 -7.88
C LYS A 116 12.45 0.48 -6.88
N TYR A 117 12.14 0.48 -5.58
CA TYR A 117 13.09 0.76 -4.50
C TYR A 117 13.23 -0.44 -3.55
N SER A 118 13.31 -1.65 -4.10
CA SER A 118 13.25 -2.90 -3.33
C SER A 118 14.34 -3.00 -2.26
N MET A 119 15.59 -2.78 -2.66
CA MET A 119 16.74 -2.82 -1.76
C MET A 119 16.67 -1.75 -0.67
N HIS A 120 16.21 -0.54 -1.00
CA HIS A 120 16.05 0.53 -0.02
C HIS A 120 15.10 0.13 1.10
N TYR A 121 13.92 -0.42 0.77
CA TYR A 121 12.96 -0.85 1.79
C TYR A 121 13.45 -2.06 2.60
N LEU A 122 14.14 -3.04 1.98
CA LEU A 122 14.73 -4.16 2.72
C LEU A 122 15.81 -3.71 3.71
N VAL A 123 16.69 -2.80 3.29
CA VAL A 123 17.72 -2.24 4.17
C VAL A 123 17.11 -1.38 5.28
N LEU A 124 16.08 -0.61 4.99
CA LEU A 124 15.32 0.14 5.98
C LEU A 124 14.75 -0.80 7.06
N LEU A 125 14.05 -1.86 6.64
CA LEU A 125 13.49 -2.87 7.55
C LEU A 125 14.58 -3.55 8.40
N ALA A 126 15.69 -3.96 7.78
CA ALA A 126 16.80 -4.59 8.48
C ALA A 126 17.52 -3.65 9.46
N SER A 127 17.64 -2.36 9.12
CA SER A 127 18.31 -1.36 9.96
C SER A 127 17.54 -1.08 11.25
N ARG A 128 16.21 -1.16 11.20
CA ARG A 128 15.30 -0.85 12.30
C ARG A 128 15.35 -1.87 13.44
N ASN A 129 15.79 -3.10 13.14
CA ASN A 129 15.93 -4.18 14.12
C ASN A 129 17.35 -4.34 14.69
N LYS A 130 18.31 -3.48 14.30
CA LYS A 130 19.64 -3.47 14.94
C LYS A 130 19.48 -2.94 16.36
N ASN A 131 19.29 -3.85 17.31
CA ASN A 131 19.40 -3.57 18.74
C ASN A 131 20.75 -2.83 18.95
N PRO A 132 20.77 -1.60 19.52
CA PRO A 132 21.97 -0.76 19.58
C PRO A 132 23.16 -1.39 20.34
N LEU A 133 22.98 -2.54 20.99
CA LEU A 133 24.03 -3.28 21.70
C LEU A 133 24.81 -4.28 20.82
N ALA A 134 24.30 -4.67 19.64
CA ALA A 134 24.94 -5.63 18.74
C ALA A 134 25.76 -4.97 17.60
N SER A 135 25.80 -3.64 17.56
CA SER A 135 26.44 -2.85 16.50
C SER A 135 27.97 -2.86 16.53
N GLN A 136 28.61 -3.52 17.51
CA GLN A 136 30.07 -3.58 17.60
C GLN A 136 30.73 -4.73 16.80
N THR A 137 29.98 -5.66 16.20
CA THR A 137 30.59 -6.85 15.56
C THR A 137 30.42 -6.99 14.05
N GLN A 138 29.72 -6.09 13.34
CA GLN A 138 29.47 -6.26 11.89
C GLN A 138 30.03 -5.16 10.97
N SER A 139 30.75 -4.18 11.50
CA SER A 139 31.39 -3.14 10.66
C SER A 139 32.70 -3.60 10.01
N THR A 140 33.24 -4.76 10.37
CA THR A 140 34.59 -5.19 9.94
C THR A 140 34.69 -6.63 9.41
N ALA A 141 33.60 -7.40 9.40
CA ALA A 141 33.65 -8.83 9.02
C ALA A 141 33.26 -9.15 7.57
N SER A 142 32.76 -8.20 6.78
CA SER A 142 32.25 -8.46 5.42
C SER A 142 33.33 -8.54 4.33
N SER A 143 34.61 -8.32 4.66
CA SER A 143 35.71 -8.32 3.69
C SER A 143 36.43 -9.67 3.51
N GLN A 144 36.02 -10.75 4.21
CA GLN A 144 36.72 -12.04 4.16
C GLN A 144 35.83 -13.29 4.09
N ASN A 145 34.62 -13.21 3.52
CA ASN A 145 33.92 -14.44 3.12
C ASN A 145 34.43 -14.89 1.74
N PRO A 146 35.12 -16.04 1.63
CA PRO A 146 35.65 -16.51 0.35
C PRO A 146 34.55 -16.88 -0.67
N ASN A 147 33.31 -17.11 -0.22
CA ASN A 147 32.15 -17.47 -1.05
C ASN A 147 31.11 -16.34 -1.16
N GLN A 148 31.52 -15.08 -1.38
CA GLN A 148 30.55 -14.01 -1.66
C GLN A 148 29.69 -14.34 -2.90
N GLN A 149 28.39 -14.55 -2.67
CA GLN A 149 27.39 -14.73 -3.72
C GLN A 149 26.46 -13.50 -3.81
N PRO A 150 25.84 -13.24 -4.97
CA PRO A 150 24.93 -12.10 -5.14
C PRO A 150 23.74 -12.11 -4.17
N GLU A 151 23.22 -13.30 -3.84
CA GLU A 151 22.16 -13.53 -2.85
C GLU A 151 22.51 -13.07 -1.42
N ASP A 152 23.79 -12.99 -1.05
CA ASP A 152 24.23 -12.52 0.28
C ASP A 152 23.89 -11.04 0.54
N SER A 153 23.50 -10.31 -0.51
CA SER A 153 23.11 -8.90 -0.42
C SER A 153 21.67 -8.73 0.08
N VAL A 154 20.84 -9.78 0.07
CA VAL A 154 19.43 -9.70 0.48
C VAL A 154 19.34 -9.87 2.00
N PRO A 155 18.87 -8.86 2.75
CA PRO A 155 18.69 -8.98 4.19
C PRO A 155 17.59 -10.01 4.50
N ASP A 156 17.83 -10.88 5.48
CA ASP A 156 16.78 -11.74 6.02
C ASP A 156 15.82 -10.90 6.87
N ILE A 157 14.54 -10.96 6.52
CA ILE A 157 13.47 -10.20 7.17
C ILE A 157 12.47 -11.09 7.91
N SER A 158 12.74 -12.40 8.02
CA SER A 158 11.79 -13.40 8.54
C SER A 158 11.44 -13.21 10.02
N GLU A 159 12.34 -12.63 10.82
CA GLU A 159 12.17 -12.43 12.27
C GLU A 159 11.69 -11.02 12.66
N LEU A 160 11.31 -10.19 11.68
CA LEU A 160 10.94 -8.79 11.94
C LEU A 160 9.52 -8.67 12.52
N THR A 161 9.41 -7.87 13.60
CA THR A 161 8.12 -7.53 14.25
C THR A 161 7.54 -6.20 13.78
N ASP A 162 8.38 -5.24 13.38
CA ASP A 162 7.96 -3.97 12.80
C ASP A 162 8.22 -3.97 11.29
N LEU A 163 7.13 -4.02 10.51
CA LEU A 163 7.15 -4.09 9.05
C LEU A 163 6.79 -2.74 8.39
N ALA A 164 6.56 -1.69 9.17
CA ALA A 164 6.19 -0.38 8.62
C ALA A 164 7.30 0.15 7.68
N PRO A 165 6.95 0.68 6.48
CA PRO A 165 5.61 1.10 6.03
C PRO A 165 4.80 0.03 5.26
N LEU A 166 5.28 -1.22 5.19
CA LEU A 166 4.70 -2.28 4.39
C LEU A 166 3.68 -3.12 5.19
N SER A 167 2.77 -3.77 4.47
CA SER A 167 1.99 -4.88 5.01
C SER A 167 2.80 -6.18 5.04
N GLU A 168 2.37 -7.17 5.82
CA GLU A 168 3.01 -8.50 5.88
C GLU A 168 3.07 -9.21 4.52
N PRO A 169 1.99 -9.22 3.70
CA PRO A 169 2.10 -9.77 2.34
C PRO A 169 3.05 -8.97 1.44
N GLU A 170 3.12 -7.65 1.61
CA GLU A 170 4.04 -6.79 0.84
C GLU A 170 5.50 -7.03 1.21
N SER A 171 5.82 -7.24 2.50
CA SER A 171 7.18 -7.55 2.93
C SER A 171 7.64 -8.92 2.44
N SER A 172 6.78 -9.93 2.54
CA SER A 172 7.03 -11.27 1.99
C SER A 172 7.25 -11.23 0.49
N PHE A 173 6.38 -10.51 -0.25
CA PHE A 173 6.53 -10.28 -1.68
C PHE A 173 7.86 -9.60 -2.02
N LEU A 174 8.22 -8.54 -1.28
CA LEU A 174 9.45 -7.78 -1.51
C LEU A 174 10.69 -8.66 -1.34
N HIS A 175 10.76 -9.46 -0.28
CA HIS A 175 11.88 -10.38 -0.05
C HIS A 175 11.96 -11.43 -1.16
N ALA A 176 10.85 -12.11 -1.46
CA ALA A 176 10.82 -13.11 -2.53
C ALA A 176 11.20 -12.54 -3.90
N HIS A 177 10.71 -11.34 -4.22
CA HIS A 177 11.06 -10.62 -5.44
C HIS A 177 12.56 -10.33 -5.52
N GLN A 178 13.16 -9.84 -4.44
CA GLN A 178 14.58 -9.50 -4.43
C GLN A 178 15.47 -10.75 -4.47
N THR A 179 15.13 -11.82 -3.76
CA THR A 179 15.83 -13.11 -3.82
C THR A 179 15.81 -13.69 -5.24
N LEU A 180 14.66 -13.63 -5.92
CA LEU A 180 14.51 -14.11 -7.28
C LEU A 180 15.36 -13.29 -8.28
N LEU A 181 15.38 -11.96 -8.13
CA LEU A 181 16.23 -11.11 -8.95
C LEU A 181 17.72 -11.37 -8.71
N ALA A 182 18.13 -11.49 -7.45
CA ALA A 182 19.52 -11.78 -7.10
C ALA A 182 19.98 -13.12 -7.71
N GLY A 183 19.18 -14.17 -7.57
CA GLY A 183 19.46 -15.47 -8.18
C GLY A 183 19.49 -15.43 -9.71
N HIS A 184 18.58 -14.68 -10.34
CA HIS A 184 18.58 -14.49 -11.79
C HIS A 184 19.84 -13.76 -12.27
N TYR A 185 20.26 -12.70 -11.58
CA TYR A 185 21.49 -11.98 -11.91
C TYR A 185 22.74 -12.83 -11.71
N ALA A 186 22.80 -13.60 -10.61
CA ALA A 186 23.85 -14.57 -10.33
C ALA A 186 24.02 -15.57 -11.47
N GLY A 187 22.93 -16.21 -11.88
CA GLY A 187 22.94 -17.22 -12.95
C GLY A 187 23.19 -16.65 -14.35
N SER A 188 22.73 -15.42 -14.62
CA SER A 188 22.77 -14.86 -15.98
C SER A 188 24.09 -14.17 -16.32
N PHE A 189 24.67 -13.39 -15.39
CA PHE A 189 25.89 -12.62 -15.69
C PHE A 189 26.82 -12.44 -14.51
N MET A 190 26.32 -12.22 -13.28
CA MET A 190 27.18 -11.87 -12.14
C MET A 190 28.09 -13.02 -11.70
N GLY A 191 27.73 -14.27 -11.97
CA GLY A 191 28.58 -15.42 -11.72
C GLY A 191 29.93 -15.37 -12.46
N ALA A 192 29.99 -14.68 -13.61
CA ALA A 192 31.21 -14.50 -14.39
C ALA A 192 32.10 -13.35 -13.88
N PHE A 193 31.58 -12.48 -13.01
CA PHE A 193 32.32 -11.31 -12.53
C PHE A 193 33.31 -11.69 -11.41
N PRO A 194 34.40 -10.92 -11.23
CA PRO A 194 35.27 -11.02 -10.05
C PRO A 194 34.46 -10.89 -8.76
N ARG A 195 34.84 -11.63 -7.71
CA ARG A 195 34.07 -11.75 -6.46
C ARG A 195 33.74 -10.38 -5.83
N GLN A 196 34.68 -9.44 -5.92
CA GLN A 196 34.57 -8.09 -5.39
C GLN A 196 33.45 -7.28 -6.05
N LEU A 197 33.07 -7.60 -7.30
CA LEU A 197 32.04 -6.89 -8.06
C LEU A 197 30.70 -7.65 -8.11
N ARG A 198 30.57 -8.75 -7.37
CA ARG A 198 29.34 -9.57 -7.34
C ARG A 198 28.27 -9.02 -6.39
N ARG A 199 28.55 -7.94 -5.66
CA ARG A 199 27.58 -7.25 -4.82
C ARG A 199 27.13 -5.97 -5.51
N LEU A 200 25.82 -5.77 -5.59
CA LEU A 200 25.22 -4.58 -6.22
C LEU A 200 24.95 -3.46 -5.21
N ASP A 201 25.11 -3.74 -3.92
CA ASP A 201 24.92 -2.82 -2.81
C ASP A 201 26.25 -2.27 -2.25
N ASP A 202 27.35 -2.43 -2.99
CA ASP A 202 28.66 -1.92 -2.58
C ASP A 202 28.66 -0.38 -2.62
N ASN A 203 29.19 0.23 -1.56
CA ASN A 203 29.30 1.69 -1.43
C ASN A 203 30.76 2.15 -1.62
N ALA A 204 31.59 1.32 -2.27
CA ALA A 204 32.96 1.68 -2.64
C ALA A 204 32.98 3.02 -3.41
N GLY A 205 33.77 3.98 -2.92
CA GLY A 205 33.84 5.33 -3.50
C GLY A 205 32.96 6.40 -2.83
N GLY A 206 32.26 6.07 -1.73
CA GLY A 206 31.53 7.06 -0.93
C GLY A 206 30.15 7.43 -1.47
N THR A 207 29.71 6.82 -2.56
CA THR A 207 28.36 6.93 -3.13
C THR A 207 27.58 5.65 -2.87
N SER A 208 26.37 5.75 -2.30
CA SER A 208 25.56 4.55 -2.10
C SER A 208 24.94 4.07 -3.42
N MET A 209 25.10 2.78 -3.72
CA MET A 209 24.46 2.15 -4.89
C MET A 209 22.99 1.81 -4.67
N ILE A 210 22.48 1.96 -3.43
CA ILE A 210 21.07 1.75 -3.11
C ILE A 210 20.31 3.06 -3.35
N GLN A 211 19.50 3.09 -4.40
CA GLN A 211 18.64 4.22 -4.70
C GLN A 211 17.36 4.17 -3.85
N GLY A 212 17.03 5.30 -3.21
CA GLY A 212 15.80 5.50 -2.46
C GLY A 212 14.79 6.43 -3.16
N PRO A 213 13.57 6.57 -2.62
CA PRO A 213 12.61 7.54 -3.10
C PRO A 213 13.11 8.99 -2.89
N GLU A 214 12.68 9.90 -3.76
CA GLU A 214 13.03 11.31 -3.63
C GLU A 214 12.12 12.00 -2.61
N LEU A 215 12.69 12.39 -1.46
CA LEU A 215 11.94 13.02 -0.36
C LEU A 215 11.79 14.54 -0.51
N ARG A 216 12.46 15.16 -1.50
CA ARG A 216 12.38 16.60 -1.78
C ARG A 216 11.49 16.93 -2.98
N GLU A 217 10.71 15.94 -3.44
CA GLU A 217 9.73 16.15 -4.49
C GLU A 217 8.68 17.18 -4.05
N VAL A 218 8.34 18.10 -4.96
CA VAL A 218 7.31 19.10 -4.72
C VAL A 218 5.94 18.46 -4.92
N VAL A 219 5.12 18.48 -3.86
CA VAL A 219 3.76 17.92 -3.88
C VAL A 219 2.73 19.01 -3.60
N PHE A 220 1.53 18.85 -4.16
CA PHE A 220 0.38 19.68 -3.81
C PHE A 220 -0.37 19.07 -2.64
N VAL A 221 -0.57 19.85 -1.58
CA VAL A 221 -1.24 19.43 -0.35
C VAL A 221 -2.52 20.22 -0.12
N ARG A 222 -3.53 19.54 0.41
CA ARG A 222 -4.79 20.17 0.82
C ARG A 222 -4.94 20.07 2.33
N CYS A 223 -5.01 21.22 3.00
CA CYS A 223 -5.20 21.27 4.45
C CYS A 223 -6.65 20.92 4.81
N LEU A 224 -6.80 19.92 5.68
CA LEU A 224 -8.10 19.48 6.22
C LEU A 224 -8.34 19.97 7.66
N GLY A 225 -7.27 20.35 8.36
CA GLY A 225 -7.33 20.95 9.69
C GLY A 225 -7.64 22.45 9.61
N ALA A 226 -8.24 22.98 10.69
CA ALA A 226 -8.53 24.41 10.79
C ALA A 226 -7.26 25.27 10.66
N GLU A 227 -6.20 24.87 11.37
CA GLU A 227 -4.88 25.48 11.29
C GLU A 227 -3.82 24.41 11.53
N VAL A 228 -2.90 24.24 10.57
CA VAL A 228 -1.80 23.27 10.63
C VAL A 228 -0.49 24.05 10.43
N PRO A 229 0.39 24.10 11.44
CA PRO A 229 1.70 24.72 11.28
C PRO A 229 2.56 23.85 10.36
N VAL A 230 3.15 24.47 9.33
CA VAL A 230 4.07 23.82 8.41
C VAL A 230 5.47 24.33 8.71
N VAL A 231 6.36 23.37 8.94
CA VAL A 231 7.78 23.62 9.07
C VAL A 231 8.38 23.62 7.66
N VAL A 232 9.03 24.71 7.29
CA VAL A 232 9.72 24.82 6.00
C VAL A 232 11.19 24.60 6.29
N GLY A 233 11.75 23.50 5.79
CA GLY A 233 13.18 23.20 5.95
C GLY A 233 14.03 24.15 5.09
N GLY A 234 14.92 24.92 5.74
CA GLY A 234 15.94 25.71 5.05
C GLY A 234 17.08 24.86 4.47
N GLU A 235 18.00 25.50 3.74
CA GLU A 235 19.16 24.84 3.12
C GLU A 235 20.15 24.22 4.14
N GLU A 236 20.15 24.67 5.41
CA GLU A 236 21.10 24.25 6.46
C GLU A 236 20.44 23.55 7.67
N GLU A 237 19.45 22.67 7.47
CA GLU A 237 18.76 21.93 8.55
C GLU A 237 18.14 22.80 9.67
N GLN A 238 18.07 24.11 9.46
CA GLN A 238 17.34 25.03 10.31
C GLN A 238 15.86 24.94 9.94
N TYR A 239 15.07 24.39 10.86
CA TYR A 239 13.63 24.32 10.77
C TYR A 239 13.04 25.66 11.21
N GLU A 240 12.73 26.53 10.25
CA GLU A 240 11.92 27.71 10.53
C GLU A 240 10.43 27.33 10.47
N THR A 241 9.66 27.83 11.44
CA THR A 241 8.19 27.70 11.42
C THR A 241 7.67 28.68 10.38
N GLY A 242 7.66 28.26 9.11
CA GLY A 242 7.56 29.18 7.98
C GLY A 242 6.14 29.63 7.64
N VAL A 243 5.13 28.75 7.74
CA VAL A 243 3.77 29.05 7.24
C VAL A 243 2.70 28.24 7.99
N THR A 244 1.54 28.83 8.30
CA THR A 244 0.36 28.08 8.76
C THR A 244 -0.60 27.83 7.60
N MET A 245 -0.96 26.57 7.37
CA MET A 245 -1.99 26.20 6.40
C MET A 245 -3.37 26.18 7.07
N ARG A 246 -4.40 26.58 6.33
CA ARG A 246 -5.79 26.61 6.81
C ARG A 246 -6.71 25.84 5.88
N MET A 247 -7.78 25.28 6.45
CA MET A 247 -8.80 24.57 5.66
C MET A 247 -9.40 25.50 4.60
N GLY A 248 -9.37 25.07 3.34
CA GLY A 248 -9.89 25.85 2.21
C GLY A 248 -8.97 26.97 1.70
N GLY A 249 -7.77 27.13 2.27
CA GLY A 249 -6.70 27.92 1.66
C GLY A 249 -6.17 27.22 0.41
N VAL A 250 -5.89 27.99 -0.64
CA VAL A 250 -5.14 27.57 -1.82
C VAL A 250 -3.67 27.88 -1.60
#